data_AF-A0AAE0JIW1-F1
#
_entry.id   AF-A0AAE0JIW1-F1
#
_cell.length_a   1.000
_cell.length_b   1.000
_cell.length_c   1.000
_cell.angle_alpha   90.00
_cell.angle_beta   90.00
_cell.angle_gamma   90.00
#
_symmetry.space_group_name_H-M   'P 1'
#
loop_
_entity.id
_entity.type
_entity.pdbx_description
1 polymer ?
#
loop_
_entity_poly.entity_id
_entity_poly.type
_entity_poly.pdbx_seq_one_letter_code
_entity_poly.pdbx_strand_id
1 'polypeptide(L)'
;MEMESAVHRRIELQSPEDFTYLIDNVRRAAADSINAAFPPVDPGDGNGEDEEEEEDELRVRIEGLVNDYITKTFTYVAPNISINGLPVNDPSEFLTSSPFSSPSATTTNKPAPKKSSKSKVQKKTKSKKSSKKPQEEYEPFDPRKRSRLEQLAREEEDLLRSIASLKRRVPSSAASAFADSFSRQTEQDRQALEKAKQKVVEEGVSAGRKALEGLLPFAGAGDGNTEGGSGENNNSKMERQEGIEDGFGKAVEALRRLKSQMPATVARMERARVAGGYVVAGVGGSGVVAAAGEGR
;
A
#
# COMPACT_ATOMS: atom_id res chain seq x y z
N MET A 1 7.68 -14.35 56.78
CA MET A 1 7.49 -12.97 56.29
C MET A 1 6.06 -12.60 56.61
N GLU A 2 5.84 -12.01 57.77
CA GLU A 2 4.56 -11.39 58.11
C GLU A 2 4.38 -10.21 57.16
N MET A 3 3.32 -10.24 56.35
CA MET A 3 2.94 -9.08 55.55
C MET A 3 2.43 -8.01 56.52
N GLU A 4 3.12 -6.88 56.56
CA GLU A 4 2.68 -5.67 57.23
C GLU A 4 1.20 -5.43 56.93
N SER A 5 0.37 -5.46 57.97
CA SER A 5 -1.06 -5.17 57.85
C SER A 5 -1.22 -3.77 57.27
N ALA A 6 -1.89 -3.69 56.11
CA ALA A 6 -2.09 -2.49 55.32
C ALA A 6 -2.37 -1.25 56.20
N VAL A 7 -1.56 -0.21 56.01
CA VAL A 7 -1.67 1.11 56.66
C VAL A 7 -2.99 1.82 56.31
N HIS A 8 -3.77 1.27 55.37
CA HIS A 8 -5.01 1.85 54.87
C HIS A 8 -6.20 0.89 55.05
N ARG A 9 -7.36 1.47 55.36
CA ARG A 9 -8.63 0.75 55.49
C ARG A 9 -8.97 0.08 54.16
N ARG A 10 -9.33 -1.20 54.21
CA ARG A 10 -9.82 -1.94 53.04
C ARG A 10 -11.14 -1.36 52.54
N ILE A 11 -11.36 -1.46 51.23
CA ILE A 11 -12.60 -1.06 50.59
C ILE A 11 -13.62 -2.19 50.82
N GLU A 12 -14.68 -1.89 51.57
CA GLU A 12 -15.76 -2.84 51.85
C GLU A 12 -16.83 -2.78 50.77
N LEU A 13 -17.12 -3.92 50.16
CA LEU A 13 -18.23 -4.14 49.24
C LEU A 13 -19.38 -4.84 49.96
N GLN A 14 -20.62 -4.48 49.62
CA GLN A 14 -21.82 -5.03 50.26
C GLN A 14 -22.13 -6.44 49.72
N SER A 15 -21.78 -6.69 48.46
CA SER A 15 -22.03 -7.97 47.81
C SER A 15 -20.90 -8.37 46.84
N PRO A 16 -20.79 -9.67 46.51
CA PRO A 16 -19.92 -10.11 45.42
C PRO A 16 -20.36 -9.56 44.05
N GLU A 17 -21.66 -9.26 43.90
CA GLU A 17 -22.21 -8.67 42.68
C GLU A 17 -21.66 -7.25 42.44
N ASP A 18 -21.37 -6.50 43.51
CA ASP A 18 -20.77 -5.16 43.41
C ASP A 18 -19.38 -5.23 42.75
N PHE A 19 -18.60 -6.26 43.07
CA PHE A 19 -17.28 -6.45 42.50
C PHE A 19 -17.36 -6.82 41.01
N THR A 20 -18.30 -7.70 40.63
CA THR A 20 -18.57 -8.00 39.22
C THR A 20 -19.07 -6.77 38.47
N TYR A 21 -19.94 -5.96 39.09
CA TYR A 21 -20.46 -4.75 38.49
C TYR A 21 -19.35 -3.73 38.21
N LEU A 22 -18.38 -3.58 39.11
CA LEU A 22 -17.22 -2.71 38.89
C LEU A 22 -16.37 -3.19 37.70
N ILE A 23 -16.15 -4.51 37.58
CA ILE A 23 -15.41 -5.10 36.46
C ILE A 23 -16.16 -4.87 35.14
N ASP A 24 -17.46 -5.14 35.11
CA ASP A 24 -18.29 -5.02 33.91
C ASP A 24 -18.47 -3.55 33.50
N ASN A 25 -18.60 -2.63 34.44
CA ASN A 25 -18.67 -1.20 34.16
C ASN A 25 -17.37 -0.69 33.52
N VAL A 26 -16.21 -1.11 34.03
CA VAL A 26 -14.91 -0.76 33.43
C VAL A 26 -14.75 -1.38 32.05
N ARG A 27 -15.12 -2.65 31.87
CA ARG A 27 -15.11 -3.32 30.56
C ARG A 27 -16.00 -2.62 29.55
N ARG A 28 -17.20 -2.21 29.95
CA ARG A 28 -18.13 -1.48 29.11
C ARG A 28 -17.57 -0.10 28.72
N ALA A 29 -17.06 0.66 29.68
CA ALA A 29 -16.45 1.96 29.41
C ALA A 29 -15.22 1.84 28.48
N ALA A 30 -14.44 0.77 28.63
CA ALA A 30 -13.32 0.45 27.75
C ALA A 30 -13.81 0.13 26.32
N ALA A 31 -14.85 -0.70 26.18
CA ALA A 31 -15.45 -1.02 24.89
C ALA A 31 -16.00 0.23 24.18
N ASP A 32 -16.72 1.08 24.91
CA ASP A 32 -17.24 2.35 24.37
C ASP A 32 -16.09 3.27 23.91
N SER A 33 -14.98 3.32 24.67
CA SER A 33 -13.79 4.08 24.27
C SER A 33 -13.10 3.51 23.04
N ILE A 34 -13.02 2.17 22.91
CA ILE A 34 -12.43 1.51 21.73
C ILE A 34 -13.30 1.76 20.51
N ASN A 35 -14.63 1.63 20.64
CA ASN A 35 -15.58 1.91 19.55
C ASN A 35 -15.57 3.38 19.12
N ALA A 36 -15.30 4.31 20.04
CA ALA A 36 -15.17 5.73 19.69
C ALA A 36 -13.84 6.06 19.00
N ALA A 37 -12.75 5.38 19.37
CA ALA A 37 -11.42 5.58 18.78
C ALA A 37 -11.26 4.85 17.44
N PHE A 38 -11.91 3.71 17.29
CA PHE A 38 -11.92 2.85 16.10
C PHE A 38 -13.38 2.54 15.76
N PRO A 39 -14.11 3.49 15.12
CA PRO A 39 -15.48 3.26 14.70
C PRO A 39 -15.50 2.09 13.69
N PRO A 40 -16.47 1.16 13.79
CA PRO A 40 -16.61 0.11 12.79
C PRO A 40 -16.82 0.74 11.41
N VAL A 41 -15.95 0.43 10.46
CA VAL A 41 -16.08 0.89 9.07
C VAL A 41 -17.21 0.06 8.43
N ASP A 42 -18.18 0.73 7.81
CA ASP A 42 -19.23 0.04 7.09
C ASP A 42 -18.61 -0.62 5.83
N PRO A 43 -18.91 -1.89 5.52
CA PRO A 43 -18.34 -2.64 4.39
C PRO A 43 -18.81 -2.13 3.00
N GLY A 44 -19.27 -0.88 2.92
CA GLY A 44 -19.79 -0.22 1.74
C GLY A 44 -19.07 1.07 1.34
N ASP A 45 -18.11 1.56 2.14
CA ASP A 45 -17.28 2.72 1.78
C ASP A 45 -15.90 2.22 1.30
N GLY A 46 -15.78 2.03 -0.01
CA GLY A 46 -14.71 1.29 -0.67
C GLY A 46 -13.31 1.92 -0.61
N ASN A 47 -12.74 2.00 0.59
CA ASN A 47 -11.30 2.16 0.79
C ASN A 47 -10.72 0.76 1.06
N GLY A 48 -10.14 0.16 0.01
CA GLY A 48 -9.26 -1.03 0.03
C GLY A 48 -9.56 -2.13 1.06
N GLU A 49 -9.98 -3.30 0.58
CA GLU A 49 -10.18 -4.52 1.38
C GLU A 49 -8.98 -4.86 2.32
N ASP A 50 -7.76 -4.44 1.95
CA ASP A 50 -6.54 -4.66 2.75
C ASP A 50 -6.44 -3.74 4.00
N GLU A 51 -7.02 -2.52 3.98
CA GLU A 51 -6.94 -1.58 5.11
C GLU A 51 -7.97 -1.87 6.20
N GLU A 52 -9.15 -2.39 5.83
CA GLU A 52 -10.21 -2.83 6.75
C GLU A 52 -9.73 -3.99 7.64
N GLU A 53 -9.05 -4.97 7.05
CA GLU A 53 -8.50 -6.12 7.78
C GLU A 53 -7.42 -5.69 8.79
N GLU A 54 -6.54 -4.74 8.42
CA GLU A 54 -5.49 -4.23 9.31
C GLU A 54 -6.06 -3.43 10.51
N GLU A 55 -7.10 -2.62 10.30
CA GLU A 55 -7.76 -1.87 11.38
C GLU A 55 -8.48 -2.80 12.36
N ASP A 56 -9.14 -3.84 11.86
CA ASP A 56 -9.78 -4.85 12.68
C ASP A 56 -8.76 -5.67 13.49
N GLU A 57 -7.62 -6.03 12.90
CA GLU A 57 -6.51 -6.68 13.63
C GLU A 57 -5.99 -5.81 14.78
N LEU A 58 -5.80 -4.52 14.54
CA LEU A 58 -5.37 -3.56 15.56
C LEU A 58 -6.41 -3.42 16.67
N ARG A 59 -7.69 -3.33 16.30
CA ARG A 59 -8.83 -3.25 17.24
C ARG A 59 -8.86 -4.49 18.14
N VAL A 60 -8.80 -5.69 17.57
CA VAL A 60 -8.77 -6.97 18.33
C VAL A 60 -7.57 -7.04 19.27
N ARG A 61 -6.38 -6.62 18.79
CA ARG A 61 -5.17 -6.63 19.62
C ARG A 61 -5.27 -5.65 20.80
N ILE A 62 -5.81 -4.46 20.57
CA ILE A 62 -6.01 -3.45 21.63
C ILE A 62 -7.04 -3.94 22.65
N GLU A 63 -8.16 -4.50 22.21
CA GLU A 63 -9.17 -5.11 23.09
C GLU A 63 -8.54 -6.17 24.01
N GLY A 64 -7.68 -7.04 23.47
CA GLY A 64 -6.93 -8.03 24.25
C GLY A 64 -6.03 -7.38 25.30
N LEU A 65 -5.21 -6.40 24.92
CA LEU A 65 -4.31 -5.70 25.85
C LEU A 65 -5.05 -4.95 26.96
N VAL A 66 -6.20 -4.34 26.63
CA VAL A 66 -7.04 -3.64 27.59
C VAL A 66 -7.68 -4.62 28.57
N ASN A 67 -8.20 -5.75 28.08
CA ASN A 67 -8.74 -6.79 28.95
C ASN A 67 -7.66 -7.36 29.90
N ASP A 68 -6.45 -7.61 29.40
CA ASP A 68 -5.31 -8.02 30.23
C ASP A 68 -4.95 -6.99 31.30
N TYR A 69 -5.00 -5.70 30.95
CA TYR A 69 -4.77 -4.61 31.89
C TYR A 69 -5.84 -4.55 32.97
N ILE A 70 -7.12 -4.72 32.60
CA ILE A 70 -8.25 -4.80 33.54
C ILE A 70 -8.03 -5.97 34.50
N THR A 71 -7.73 -7.16 33.99
CA THR A 71 -7.43 -8.36 34.79
C THR A 71 -6.31 -8.11 35.78
N LYS A 72 -5.18 -7.53 35.34
CA LYS A 72 -4.06 -7.18 36.23
C LYS A 72 -4.48 -6.17 37.31
N THR A 73 -5.22 -5.14 36.94
CA THR A 73 -5.68 -4.09 37.86
C THR A 73 -6.53 -4.68 38.97
N PHE A 74 -7.56 -5.46 38.64
CA PHE A 74 -8.43 -6.08 39.64
C PHE A 74 -7.72 -7.17 40.45
N THR A 75 -6.71 -7.84 39.90
CA THR A 75 -5.82 -8.74 40.65
C THR A 75 -5.00 -7.99 41.70
N TYR A 76 -4.46 -6.81 41.38
CA TYR A 76 -3.71 -5.98 42.34
C TYR A 76 -4.59 -5.29 43.37
N VAL A 77 -5.85 -5.01 43.03
CA VAL A 77 -6.79 -4.34 43.93
C VAL A 77 -7.46 -5.34 44.88
N ALA A 78 -7.62 -6.61 44.50
CA ALA A 78 -8.27 -7.64 45.30
C ALA A 78 -7.77 -7.76 46.76
N PRO A 79 -6.46 -7.70 47.08
CA PRO A 79 -5.98 -7.73 48.47
C PRO A 79 -6.45 -6.55 49.33
N ASN A 80 -6.83 -5.44 48.71
CA ASN A 80 -7.29 -4.22 49.37
C ASN A 80 -8.83 -4.09 49.40
N ILE A 81 -9.55 -5.08 48.87
CA ILE A 81 -11.01 -5.17 48.89
C ILE A 81 -11.46 -6.29 49.83
N SER A 82 -12.53 -6.04 50.57
CA SER A 82 -13.25 -7.06 51.32
C SER A 82 -14.74 -7.02 50.99
N ILE A 83 -15.38 -8.17 50.97
CA ILE A 83 -16.82 -8.32 50.73
C ILE A 83 -17.44 -8.77 52.04
N ASN A 84 -18.29 -7.94 52.65
CA ASN A 84 -18.86 -8.22 53.97
C ASN A 84 -17.80 -8.59 55.03
N GLY A 85 -16.65 -7.93 55.02
CA GLY A 85 -15.53 -8.21 55.94
C GLY A 85 -14.69 -9.46 55.62
N LEU A 86 -15.00 -10.19 54.54
CA LEU A 86 -14.18 -11.32 54.05
C LEU A 86 -13.21 -10.85 52.94
N PRO A 87 -11.92 -11.21 52.99
CA PRO A 87 -10.97 -10.86 51.94
C PRO A 87 -11.27 -11.61 50.64
N VAL A 88 -11.12 -10.92 49.50
CA VAL A 88 -11.20 -11.53 48.17
C VAL A 88 -9.90 -12.29 47.90
N ASN A 89 -9.88 -13.59 48.20
CA ASN A 89 -8.67 -14.40 48.08
C ASN A 89 -8.41 -14.91 46.66
N ASP A 90 -9.46 -15.11 45.87
CA ASP A 90 -9.35 -15.53 44.47
C ASP A 90 -10.12 -14.54 43.57
N PRO A 91 -9.44 -13.55 42.98
CA PRO A 91 -10.08 -12.61 42.06
C PRO A 91 -10.49 -13.29 40.74
N SER A 92 -9.94 -14.47 40.43
CA SER A 92 -10.19 -15.16 39.16
C SER A 92 -11.66 -15.55 38.99
N GLU A 93 -12.35 -15.87 40.09
CA GLU A 93 -13.78 -16.21 40.09
C GLU A 93 -14.67 -15.09 39.52
N PHE A 94 -14.22 -13.83 39.65
CA PHE A 94 -14.95 -12.65 39.21
C PHE A 94 -14.48 -12.12 37.85
N LEU A 95 -13.32 -12.57 37.37
CA LEU A 95 -12.70 -12.08 36.13
C LEU A 95 -13.11 -12.90 34.90
N THR A 96 -13.63 -14.11 35.08
CA THR A 96 -14.02 -15.03 34.00
C THR A 96 -15.36 -14.72 33.34
N SER A 97 -16.19 -13.83 33.89
CA SER A 97 -17.44 -13.41 33.24
C SER A 97 -17.15 -12.43 32.09
N SER A 98 -16.71 -12.95 30.95
CA SER A 98 -16.68 -12.16 29.71
C SER A 98 -18.10 -12.07 29.14
N PRO A 99 -18.71 -10.88 29.01
CA PRO A 99 -19.97 -10.72 28.28
C PRO A 99 -19.82 -10.84 26.75
N PHE A 100 -18.60 -11.05 26.23
CA PHE A 100 -18.31 -11.04 24.79
C PHE A 100 -18.04 -12.44 24.19
N SER A 101 -18.22 -13.53 24.94
CA SER A 101 -18.25 -14.87 24.37
C SER A 101 -19.68 -15.23 23.99
N SER A 102 -20.01 -15.11 22.70
CA SER A 102 -21.33 -15.47 22.14
C SER A 102 -21.76 -16.90 22.56
N PRO A 103 -23.03 -17.12 22.95
CA PRO A 103 -23.54 -18.45 23.27
C PRO A 103 -23.95 -19.17 21.99
N SER A 104 -23.04 -19.96 21.41
CA SER A 104 -23.40 -20.91 20.36
C SER A 104 -23.67 -22.29 20.97
N ALA A 105 -24.97 -22.63 21.07
CA ALA A 105 -25.56 -23.98 20.99
C ALA A 105 -26.73 -24.19 21.99
N THR A 106 -27.91 -23.65 21.67
CA THR A 106 -29.17 -24.18 22.22
C THR A 106 -29.67 -25.28 21.28
N THR A 107 -29.27 -26.51 21.56
CA THR A 107 -29.83 -27.72 20.95
C THR A 107 -31.24 -27.94 21.46
N THR A 108 -32.17 -28.07 20.52
CA THR A 108 -33.57 -28.39 20.70
C THR A 108 -33.78 -29.86 21.12
N ASN A 109 -34.49 -30.02 22.24
CA ASN A 109 -35.45 -31.07 22.61
C ASN A 109 -35.32 -32.55 22.13
N LYS A 110 -35.43 -33.42 23.15
CA LYS A 110 -36.23 -34.66 23.27
C LYS A 110 -35.59 -36.04 22.94
N PRO A 111 -36.14 -37.16 23.49
CA PRO A 111 -35.36 -38.15 24.23
C PRO A 111 -35.34 -39.56 23.60
N ALA A 112 -34.34 -40.35 24.00
CA ALA A 112 -34.25 -41.83 24.08
C ALA A 112 -34.80 -42.70 22.93
N PRO A 113 -34.09 -43.79 22.56
CA PRO A 113 -34.36 -45.04 23.27
C PRO A 113 -33.13 -45.94 23.57
N LYS A 114 -33.38 -46.82 24.53
CA LYS A 114 -32.53 -47.88 25.09
C LYS A 114 -31.88 -48.80 24.03
N LYS A 115 -30.70 -49.35 24.35
CA LYS A 115 -30.42 -50.81 24.29
C LYS A 115 -29.12 -51.19 25.03
N SER A 116 -29.28 -52.22 25.87
CA SER A 116 -28.33 -53.20 26.42
C SER A 116 -26.85 -53.15 26.01
N SER A 117 -25.93 -53.28 26.98
CA SER A 117 -25.40 -54.60 27.37
C SER A 117 -24.18 -54.52 28.33
N LYS A 118 -24.13 -55.52 29.21
CA LYS A 118 -22.96 -56.12 29.88
C LYS A 118 -22.13 -55.32 30.90
N SER A 119 -22.48 -55.64 32.15
CA SER A 119 -21.62 -55.80 33.32
C SER A 119 -20.17 -56.25 33.07
N LYS A 120 -19.23 -55.60 33.77
CA LYS A 120 -18.16 -56.33 34.49
C LYS A 120 -17.73 -55.56 35.75
N VAL A 121 -17.56 -56.35 36.78
CA VAL A 121 -17.40 -56.03 38.21
C VAL A 121 -15.91 -56.00 38.59
N GLN A 122 -15.63 -55.35 39.73
CA GLN A 122 -14.39 -55.34 40.55
C GLN A 122 -13.31 -54.34 40.10
N LYS A 123 -12.69 -53.55 40.98
CA LYS A 123 -12.26 -53.86 42.36
C LYS A 123 -11.99 -52.55 43.13
N LYS A 124 -12.47 -52.46 44.38
CA LYS A 124 -12.05 -51.42 45.33
C LYS A 124 -10.64 -51.74 45.85
N THR A 125 -9.75 -50.76 45.84
CA THR A 125 -8.62 -50.67 46.78
C THR A 125 -8.46 -49.22 47.25
N LYS A 126 -8.35 -49.06 48.57
CA LYS A 126 -8.32 -47.79 49.30
C LYS A 126 -6.98 -47.05 49.17
N SER A 127 -7.09 -45.72 49.21
CA SER A 127 -6.19 -44.69 49.76
C SER A 127 -4.71 -44.63 49.34
N LYS A 128 -4.35 -43.51 48.71
CA LYS A 128 -3.22 -42.67 49.16
C LYS A 128 -3.40 -41.22 48.69
N LYS A 129 -3.46 -40.29 49.64
CA LYS A 129 -3.37 -38.84 49.43
C LYS A 129 -1.97 -38.53 48.87
N SER A 130 -1.89 -37.96 47.67
CA SER A 130 -0.68 -37.32 47.16
C SER A 130 -1.05 -35.93 46.63
N SER A 131 -0.30 -34.93 47.09
CA SER A 131 -0.36 -33.51 46.72
C SER A 131 -0.51 -33.28 45.20
N LYS A 132 -1.65 -32.73 44.78
CA LYS A 132 -1.91 -32.35 43.37
C LYS A 132 -1.13 -31.06 43.04
N LYS A 133 -0.08 -31.18 42.24
CA LYS A 133 0.29 -30.13 41.27
C LYS A 133 -0.82 -30.13 40.19
N PRO A 134 -1.19 -28.99 39.59
CA PRO A 134 -2.16 -28.98 38.50
C PRO A 134 -1.66 -29.96 37.42
N GLN A 135 -2.46 -30.99 37.13
CA GLN A 135 -2.13 -31.92 36.06
C GLN A 135 -2.42 -31.19 34.76
N GLU A 136 -1.40 -30.97 33.94
CA GLU A 136 -1.55 -30.40 32.60
C GLU A 136 -2.44 -31.35 31.79
N GLU A 137 -3.71 -30.98 31.62
CA GLU A 137 -4.63 -31.67 30.76
C GLU A 137 -4.22 -31.39 29.31
N TYR A 138 -3.39 -32.28 28.77
CA TYR A 138 -3.00 -32.22 27.38
C TYR A 138 -4.15 -32.76 26.51
N GLU A 139 -4.64 -31.95 25.59
CA GLU A 139 -5.62 -32.41 24.61
C GLU A 139 -5.08 -33.62 23.83
N PRO A 140 -5.91 -34.63 23.54
CA PRO A 140 -5.50 -35.75 22.70
C PRO A 140 -5.04 -35.27 21.33
N PHE A 141 -3.91 -35.81 20.87
CA PHE A 141 -3.33 -35.46 19.59
C PHE A 141 -4.27 -35.77 18.41
N ASP A 142 -4.64 -34.76 17.62
CA ASP A 142 -5.47 -34.93 16.43
C ASP A 142 -4.58 -35.13 15.17
N PRO A 143 -4.60 -36.33 14.54
CA PRO A 143 -3.78 -36.61 13.36
C PRO A 143 -4.20 -35.80 12.12
N ARG A 144 -5.43 -35.29 12.07
CA ARG A 144 -5.91 -34.46 10.96
C ARG A 144 -5.28 -33.08 11.01
N LYS A 145 -5.23 -32.47 12.19
CA LYS A 145 -4.56 -31.18 12.42
C LYS A 145 -3.08 -31.29 12.07
N ARG A 146 -2.42 -32.39 12.46
CA ARG A 146 -1.03 -32.67 12.07
C ARG A 146 -0.84 -32.74 10.56
N SER A 147 -1.67 -33.53 9.87
CA SER A 147 -1.58 -33.69 8.42
C SER A 147 -1.78 -32.34 7.71
N ARG A 148 -2.69 -31.50 8.22
CA ARG A 148 -2.94 -30.15 7.71
C ARG A 148 -1.76 -29.20 7.98
N LEU A 149 -1.13 -29.27 9.15
CA LEU A 149 0.09 -28.51 9.45
C LEU A 149 1.22 -28.92 8.50
N GLU A 150 1.39 -30.22 8.24
CA GLU A 150 2.40 -30.70 7.29
C GLU A 150 2.12 -30.25 5.85
N GLN A 151 0.85 -30.16 5.45
CA GLN A 151 0.46 -29.61 4.14
C GLN A 151 0.73 -28.11 4.06
N LEU A 152 0.27 -27.34 5.06
CA LEU A 152 0.48 -25.89 5.12
C LEU A 152 1.97 -25.53 5.15
N ALA A 153 2.80 -26.28 5.88
CA ALA A 153 4.24 -26.06 5.90
C ALA A 153 4.88 -26.28 4.52
N ARG A 154 4.42 -27.27 3.76
CA ARG A 154 4.89 -27.50 2.38
C ARG A 154 4.44 -26.38 1.44
N GLU A 155 3.19 -25.96 1.56
CA GLU A 155 2.63 -24.84 0.78
C GLU A 155 3.40 -23.54 1.08
N GLU A 156 3.71 -23.28 2.35
CA GLU A 156 4.53 -22.14 2.78
C GLU A 156 5.92 -22.18 2.12
N GLU A 157 6.61 -23.33 2.17
CA GLU A 157 7.92 -23.48 1.52
C GLU A 157 7.86 -23.24 0.00
N ASP A 158 6.82 -23.73 -0.66
CA ASP A 158 6.63 -23.54 -2.10
C ASP A 158 6.31 -22.08 -2.46
N LEU A 159 5.50 -21.40 -1.65
CA LEU A 159 5.23 -19.98 -1.78
C LEU A 159 6.50 -19.15 -1.56
N LEU A 160 7.31 -19.48 -0.56
CA LEU A 160 8.59 -18.80 -0.32
C LEU A 160 9.56 -18.99 -1.51
N ARG A 161 9.62 -20.20 -2.10
CA ARG A 161 10.39 -20.46 -3.32
C ARG A 161 9.86 -19.64 -4.50
N SER A 162 8.54 -19.56 -4.66
CA SER A 162 7.88 -18.76 -5.70
C SER A 162 8.22 -17.28 -5.54
N ILE A 163 8.04 -16.71 -4.36
CA ILE A 163 8.36 -15.31 -4.03
C ILE A 163 9.83 -15.02 -4.27
N ALA A 164 10.74 -15.91 -3.86
CA ALA A 164 12.17 -15.75 -4.14
C ALA A 164 12.47 -15.72 -5.64
N SER A 165 11.82 -16.60 -6.41
CA SER A 165 11.95 -16.62 -7.88
C SER A 165 11.37 -15.35 -8.51
N LEU A 166 10.26 -14.83 -7.98
CA LEU A 166 9.57 -13.64 -8.45
C LEU A 166 10.41 -12.38 -8.16
N LYS A 167 10.92 -12.25 -6.93
CA LYS A 167 11.84 -11.18 -6.54
C LYS A 167 13.11 -11.15 -7.38
N ARG A 168 13.59 -12.31 -7.86
CA ARG A 168 14.75 -12.39 -8.76
C ARG A 168 14.43 -12.03 -10.21
N ARG A 169 13.25 -12.42 -10.73
CA ARG A 169 12.91 -12.29 -12.16
C ARG A 169 12.18 -11.01 -12.52
N VAL A 170 11.26 -10.55 -11.66
CA VAL A 170 10.38 -9.41 -11.97
C VAL A 170 11.16 -8.10 -12.10
N PRO A 171 12.09 -7.73 -11.19
CA PRO A 171 12.80 -6.46 -11.32
C PRO A 171 13.59 -6.37 -12.63
N SER A 172 14.32 -7.43 -13.01
CA SER A 172 15.08 -7.44 -14.27
C SER A 172 14.17 -7.41 -15.49
N SER A 173 13.06 -8.16 -15.47
CA SER A 173 12.11 -8.21 -16.59
C SER A 173 11.35 -6.89 -16.77
N ALA A 174 10.96 -6.24 -15.67
CA ALA A 174 10.30 -4.94 -15.70
C ALA A 174 11.27 -3.85 -16.17
N ALA A 175 12.51 -3.87 -15.68
CA ALA A 175 13.54 -2.93 -16.12
C ALA A 175 13.85 -3.06 -17.62
N SER A 176 13.96 -4.28 -18.15
CA SER A 176 14.19 -4.49 -19.59
C SER A 176 13.00 -4.03 -20.43
N ALA A 177 11.77 -4.37 -20.02
CA ALA A 177 10.57 -3.94 -20.74
C ALA A 177 10.41 -2.41 -20.76
N PHE A 178 10.74 -1.75 -19.64
CA PHE A 178 10.74 -0.29 -19.56
C PHE A 178 11.86 0.33 -20.41
N ALA A 179 13.06 -0.25 -20.40
CA ALA A 179 14.16 0.22 -21.25
C ALA A 179 13.83 0.11 -22.74
N ASP A 180 13.18 -0.98 -23.16
CA ASP A 180 12.76 -1.18 -24.54
C ASP A 180 11.68 -0.18 -24.98
N SER A 181 10.64 0.02 -24.16
CA SER A 181 9.55 0.95 -24.48
C SER A 181 10.05 2.39 -24.56
N PHE A 182 10.93 2.75 -23.62
CA PHE A 182 11.53 4.07 -23.58
C PHE A 182 12.50 4.32 -24.74
N SER A 183 13.32 3.32 -25.11
CA SER A 183 14.18 3.40 -26.30
C SER A 183 13.36 3.64 -27.57
N ARG A 184 12.23 2.92 -27.73
CA ARG A 184 11.30 3.14 -28.86
C ARG A 184 10.73 4.56 -28.87
N GLN A 185 10.36 5.10 -27.70
CA GLN A 185 9.87 6.47 -27.60
C GLN A 185 10.94 7.50 -27.97
N THR A 186 12.19 7.32 -27.53
CA THR A 186 13.27 8.23 -27.90
C THR A 186 13.59 8.22 -29.39
N GLU A 187 13.51 7.05 -30.03
CA GLU A 187 13.72 6.93 -31.47
C GLU A 187 12.58 7.59 -32.24
N GLN A 188 11.33 7.45 -31.78
CA GLN A 188 10.19 8.16 -32.34
C GLN A 188 10.34 9.68 -32.20
N ASP A 189 10.75 10.17 -31.02
CA ASP A 189 11.00 11.59 -30.77
C ASP A 189 12.14 12.12 -31.66
N ARG A 190 13.21 11.34 -31.83
CA ARG A 190 14.33 11.67 -32.73
C ARG A 190 13.86 11.76 -34.18
N GLN A 191 13.10 10.78 -34.65
CA GLN A 191 12.57 10.79 -36.02
C GLN A 191 11.59 11.95 -36.24
N ALA A 192 10.75 12.27 -35.25
CA ALA A 192 9.85 13.42 -35.30
C ALA A 192 10.63 14.74 -35.37
N LEU A 193 11.72 14.86 -34.60
CA LEU A 193 12.60 16.03 -34.64
C LEU A 193 13.28 16.18 -36.00
N GLU A 194 13.82 15.11 -36.57
CA GLU A 194 14.45 15.15 -37.89
C GLU A 194 13.44 15.52 -38.99
N LYS A 195 12.23 14.97 -38.96
CA LYS A 195 11.15 15.38 -39.87
C LYS A 195 10.77 16.86 -39.70
N ALA A 196 10.72 17.36 -38.47
CA ALA A 196 10.42 18.76 -38.20
C ALA A 196 11.54 19.69 -38.73
N LYS A 197 12.81 19.32 -38.54
CA LYS A 197 13.95 20.04 -39.12
C LYS A 197 13.88 20.07 -40.65
N GLN A 198 13.61 18.92 -41.29
CA GLN A 198 13.47 18.83 -42.74
C GLN A 198 12.36 19.74 -43.26
N LYS A 199 11.18 19.73 -42.61
CA LYS A 199 10.08 20.64 -42.97
C LYS A 199 10.46 22.11 -42.89
N VAL A 200 11.15 22.53 -41.83
CA VAL A 200 11.61 23.93 -41.71
C VAL A 200 12.61 24.28 -42.82
N VAL A 201 13.50 23.35 -43.21
CA VAL A 201 14.42 23.56 -44.33
C VAL A 201 13.66 23.65 -45.66
N GLU A 202 12.70 22.76 -45.91
CA GLU A 202 11.87 22.78 -47.13
C GLU A 202 10.99 24.04 -47.22
N GLU A 203 10.36 24.44 -46.12
CA GLU A 203 9.60 25.68 -46.00
C GLU A 203 10.52 26.90 -46.21
N GLY A 204 11.72 26.91 -45.64
CA GLY A 204 12.71 27.97 -45.85
C GLY A 204 13.19 28.05 -47.30
N VAL A 205 13.47 26.91 -47.94
CA VAL A 205 13.88 26.83 -49.35
C VAL A 205 12.74 27.27 -50.27
N SER A 206 11.51 26.84 -50.01
CA SER A 206 10.35 27.22 -50.83
C SER A 206 9.95 28.69 -50.64
N ALA A 207 10.02 29.23 -49.42
CA ALA A 207 9.86 30.66 -49.16
C ALA A 207 10.96 31.47 -49.86
N GLY A 208 12.23 31.03 -49.77
CA GLY A 208 13.35 31.65 -50.46
C GLY A 208 13.22 31.61 -51.99
N ARG A 209 12.76 30.50 -52.56
CA ARG A 209 12.48 30.37 -53.99
C ARG A 209 11.35 31.30 -54.44
N LYS A 210 10.22 31.36 -53.72
CA LYS A 210 9.12 32.28 -54.03
C LYS A 210 9.54 33.74 -53.93
N ALA A 211 10.36 34.08 -52.93
CA ALA A 211 10.93 35.42 -52.79
C ALA A 211 11.88 35.75 -53.95
N LEU A 212 12.68 34.78 -54.42
CA LEU A 212 13.59 34.95 -55.56
C LEU A 212 12.84 35.06 -56.90
N GLU A 213 11.78 34.27 -57.09
CA GLU A 213 10.88 34.35 -58.25
C GLU A 213 10.18 35.71 -58.31
N GLY A 214 9.82 36.30 -57.16
CA GLY A 214 9.33 37.67 -57.07
C GLY A 214 10.40 38.76 -57.27
N LEU A 215 11.69 38.42 -57.21
CA LEU A 215 12.83 39.35 -57.30
C LEU A 215 13.52 39.36 -58.67
N LEU A 216 13.17 38.45 -59.59
CA LEU A 216 13.76 38.39 -60.94
C LEU A 216 12.88 39.13 -61.97
N PRO A 217 13.14 40.42 -62.27
CA PRO A 217 12.86 40.97 -63.58
C PRO A 217 14.05 40.65 -64.50
N PHE A 218 13.78 40.32 -65.77
CA PHE A 218 14.73 40.36 -66.89
C PHE A 218 15.61 39.11 -67.14
N ALA A 219 15.01 38.02 -67.61
CA ALA A 219 15.71 37.04 -68.46
C ALA A 219 14.71 36.31 -69.40
N GLY A 220 14.02 37.08 -70.23
CA GLY A 220 13.20 36.58 -71.33
C GLY A 220 13.26 37.60 -72.47
N ALA A 221 13.81 37.18 -73.60
CA ALA A 221 14.17 38.02 -74.74
C ALA A 221 12.98 38.34 -75.67
N GLY A 222 12.97 39.57 -76.23
CA GLY A 222 12.18 40.04 -77.39
C GLY A 222 10.69 40.33 -77.07
N ASP A 223 10.03 41.37 -77.56
CA ASP A 223 10.25 42.32 -78.65
C ASP A 223 9.19 43.44 -78.52
N GLY A 224 9.52 44.65 -78.97
CA GLY A 224 8.59 45.63 -79.54
C GLY A 224 7.43 46.21 -78.72
N ASN A 225 7.63 47.46 -78.25
CA ASN A 225 6.70 48.59 -78.40
C ASN A 225 5.28 48.52 -77.78
N THR A 226 5.09 49.16 -76.62
CA THR A 226 3.83 49.84 -76.27
C THR A 226 4.12 51.04 -75.35
N GLU A 227 3.94 52.24 -75.88
CA GLU A 227 3.84 53.49 -75.13
C GLU A 227 2.49 53.59 -74.39
N GLY A 228 2.50 54.20 -73.20
CA GLY A 228 1.31 54.78 -72.57
C GLY A 228 0.94 54.17 -71.22
N GLY A 229 0.80 55.05 -70.20
CA GLY A 229 0.09 54.73 -68.96
C GLY A 229 0.91 54.87 -67.68
N SER A 230 1.13 56.11 -67.27
CA SER A 230 1.53 56.45 -65.91
C SER A 230 0.37 56.17 -64.93
N GLY A 231 0.61 55.30 -63.95
CA GLY A 231 -0.12 55.34 -62.68
C GLY A 231 -0.93 54.10 -62.28
N GLU A 232 -0.35 52.89 -62.26
CA GLU A 232 -1.04 51.74 -61.62
C GLU A 232 -0.10 50.56 -61.24
N ASN A 233 1.10 50.84 -60.73
CA ASN A 233 2.08 49.78 -60.39
C ASN A 233 2.48 49.72 -58.89
N ASN A 234 1.80 50.48 -58.03
CA ASN A 234 2.05 50.44 -56.59
C ASN A 234 1.32 49.28 -55.90
N ASN A 235 0.13 48.90 -56.38
CA ASN A 235 -0.68 47.85 -55.77
C ASN A 235 -0.03 46.46 -55.95
N SER A 236 0.45 46.17 -57.15
CA SER A 236 1.17 44.92 -57.44
C SER A 236 2.51 44.84 -56.72
N LYS A 237 3.16 45.98 -56.43
CA LYS A 237 4.40 46.03 -55.62
C LYS A 237 4.12 45.76 -54.14
N MET A 238 2.99 46.25 -53.63
CA MET A 238 2.53 46.00 -52.26
C MET A 238 2.08 44.54 -52.06
N GLU A 239 1.25 43.98 -52.95
CA GLU A 239 0.85 42.57 -52.90
C GLU A 239 2.06 41.61 -53.00
N ARG A 240 3.06 41.97 -53.82
CA ARG A 240 4.35 41.25 -53.89
C ARG A 240 5.15 41.33 -52.59
N GLN A 241 5.15 42.49 -51.94
CA GLN A 241 5.85 42.70 -50.69
C GLN A 241 5.16 41.98 -49.52
N GLU A 242 3.83 42.02 -49.47
CA GLU A 242 3.00 41.31 -48.49
C GLU A 242 3.22 39.79 -48.56
N GLY A 243 3.24 39.21 -49.77
CA GLY A 243 3.52 37.78 -49.95
C GLY A 243 4.94 37.36 -49.52
N ILE A 244 5.93 38.24 -49.68
CA ILE A 244 7.30 38.03 -49.20
C ILE A 244 7.33 38.11 -47.67
N GLU A 245 6.75 39.16 -47.09
CA GLU A 245 6.69 39.39 -45.65
C GLU A 245 5.94 38.27 -44.92
N ASP A 246 4.84 37.77 -45.49
CA ASP A 246 4.10 36.61 -44.99
C ASP A 246 4.92 35.31 -45.05
N GLY A 247 5.66 35.10 -46.13
CA GLY A 247 6.54 33.94 -46.29
C GLY A 247 7.68 33.94 -45.27
N PHE A 248 8.33 35.09 -45.09
CA PHE A 248 9.35 35.27 -44.06
C PHE A 248 8.77 35.18 -42.64
N GLY A 249 7.59 35.73 -42.40
CA GLY A 249 6.88 35.64 -41.12
C GLY A 249 6.63 34.20 -40.71
N LYS A 250 6.09 33.38 -41.63
CA LYS A 250 5.85 31.94 -41.40
C LYS A 250 7.15 31.17 -41.13
N ALA A 251 8.21 31.44 -41.90
CA ALA A 251 9.51 30.80 -41.70
C ALA A 251 10.14 31.15 -40.33
N VAL A 252 10.03 32.42 -39.91
CA VAL A 252 10.52 32.88 -38.60
C VAL A 252 9.70 32.28 -37.47
N GLU A 253 8.38 32.17 -37.63
CA GLU A 253 7.50 31.53 -36.64
C GLU A 253 7.80 30.03 -36.49
N ALA A 254 7.99 29.32 -37.60
CA ALA A 254 8.38 27.91 -37.62
C ALA A 254 9.74 27.71 -36.92
N LEU A 255 10.73 28.57 -37.21
CA LEU A 255 12.03 28.55 -36.56
C LEU A 255 11.94 28.88 -35.06
N ARG A 256 11.09 29.84 -34.68
CA ARG A 256 10.84 30.20 -33.27
C ARG A 256 10.23 29.04 -32.50
N ARG A 257 9.27 28.32 -33.10
CA ARG A 257 8.67 27.12 -32.52
C ARG A 257 9.69 26.00 -32.38
N LEU A 258 10.48 25.72 -33.42
CA LEU A 258 11.56 24.72 -33.36
C LEU A 258 12.59 25.06 -32.28
N LYS A 259 13.03 26.32 -32.20
CA LYS A 259 13.95 26.82 -31.16
C LYS A 259 13.38 26.66 -29.75
N SER A 260 12.07 26.85 -29.58
CA SER A 260 11.40 26.63 -28.28
C SER A 260 11.28 25.15 -27.91
N GLN A 261 11.07 24.26 -28.89
CA GLN A 261 10.86 22.82 -28.66
C GLN A 261 12.14 21.98 -28.61
N MET A 262 13.24 22.46 -29.23
CA MET A 262 14.54 21.77 -29.24
C MET A 262 15.12 21.52 -27.84
N PRO A 263 15.16 22.49 -26.90
CA PRO A 263 15.72 22.25 -25.57
C PRO A 263 14.97 21.17 -24.80
N ALA A 264 13.63 21.14 -24.89
CA ALA A 264 12.81 20.17 -24.18
C ALA A 264 12.91 18.75 -24.76
N THR A 265 13.14 18.61 -26.07
CA THR A 265 13.36 17.32 -26.73
C THR A 265 14.78 16.81 -26.47
N VAL A 266 15.79 17.67 -26.57
CA VAL A 266 17.18 17.35 -26.24
C VAL A 266 17.33 16.95 -24.77
N ALA A 267 16.74 17.71 -23.84
CA ALA A 267 16.77 17.36 -22.41
C ALA A 267 16.05 16.03 -22.11
N ARG A 268 15.03 15.65 -22.89
CA ARG A 268 14.42 14.32 -22.81
C ARG A 268 15.38 13.24 -23.30
N MET A 269 16.07 13.46 -24.42
CA MET A 269 17.07 12.52 -24.97
C MET A 269 18.31 12.36 -24.08
N GLU A 270 18.78 13.43 -23.46
CA GLU A 270 19.93 13.39 -22.53
C GLU A 270 19.57 12.65 -21.24
N ARG A 271 18.43 12.98 -20.63
CA ARG A 271 17.91 12.22 -19.48
C ARG A 271 17.71 10.75 -19.83
N ALA A 272 17.28 10.47 -21.05
CA ALA A 272 17.11 9.12 -21.52
C ALA A 272 18.41 8.33 -21.61
N ARG A 273 19.44 8.94 -22.21
CA ARG A 273 20.78 8.35 -22.31
C ARG A 273 21.37 8.07 -20.93
N VAL A 274 21.20 9.02 -20.01
CA VAL A 274 21.67 8.89 -18.63
C VAL A 274 20.93 7.77 -17.90
N ALA A 275 19.60 7.72 -18.00
CA ALA A 275 18.78 6.66 -17.42
C ALA A 275 19.14 5.26 -17.95
N GLY A 276 19.41 5.13 -19.25
CA GLY A 276 19.88 3.88 -19.85
C GLY A 276 21.21 3.41 -19.26
N GLY A 277 22.12 4.33 -18.94
CA GLY A 277 23.37 4.03 -18.24
C GLY A 277 23.16 3.44 -16.84
N TYR A 278 22.19 3.96 -16.08
CA TYR A 278 21.85 3.44 -14.75
C TYR A 278 21.21 2.05 -14.79
N VAL A 279 20.37 1.77 -15.80
CA VAL A 279 19.75 0.44 -15.94
C VAL A 279 20.80 -0.62 -16.34
N VAL A 280 21.73 -0.28 -17.24
CA VAL A 280 22.81 -1.20 -17.67
C VAL A 280 23.84 -1.41 -16.55
N ALA A 281 24.17 -0.37 -15.78
CA ALA A 281 25.09 -0.49 -14.64
C ALA A 281 24.46 -1.14 -13.40
N GLY A 282 23.14 -0.96 -13.19
CA GLY A 282 22.40 -1.47 -12.03
C GLY A 282 22.15 -2.98 -12.02
N VAL A 283 22.38 -3.68 -13.15
CA VAL A 283 22.22 -5.14 -13.26
C VAL A 283 23.41 -5.91 -12.64
N GLY A 284 24.48 -5.23 -12.19
CA GLY A 284 25.65 -5.85 -11.53
C GLY A 284 25.81 -5.61 -10.03
N GLY A 285 24.95 -4.80 -9.39
CA GLY A 285 25.20 -4.27 -8.05
C GLY A 285 24.60 -5.07 -6.89
N SER A 286 24.94 -6.34 -6.74
CA SER A 286 24.77 -7.02 -5.45
C SER A 286 25.98 -6.72 -4.56
N GLY A 287 25.79 -5.81 -3.61
CA GLY A 287 26.56 -5.77 -2.37
C GLY A 287 27.97 -5.16 -2.40
N VAL A 288 28.12 -4.18 -1.50
CA VAL A 288 29.36 -3.77 -0.80
C VAL A 288 30.27 -2.72 -1.49
N VAL A 289 30.51 -1.65 -0.71
CA VAL A 289 31.77 -0.91 -0.47
C VAL A 289 31.77 0.59 -0.85
N ALA A 290 31.94 1.37 0.23
CA ALA A 290 32.64 2.65 0.38
C ALA A 290 32.00 3.96 -0.11
N ALA A 291 31.53 4.69 0.90
CA ALA A 291 31.64 6.14 0.98
C ALA A 291 33.11 6.60 0.80
N ALA A 292 33.31 7.49 -0.16
CA ALA A 292 34.34 8.53 -0.20
C ALA A 292 33.63 9.73 -0.85
N GLY A 293 33.48 10.90 -0.24
CA GLY A 293 34.45 11.61 0.58
C GLY A 293 35.35 12.44 -0.33
N GLU A 294 34.81 13.50 -0.95
CA GLU A 294 35.64 14.48 -1.65
C GLU A 294 35.08 15.89 -1.43
N GLY A 295 35.77 16.61 -0.54
CA GLY A 295 35.81 18.06 -0.59
C GLY A 295 36.93 18.49 -1.53
N ARG A 296 36.64 19.51 -2.34
CA ARG A 296 37.45 20.71 -2.53
C ARG A 296 36.62 21.75 -3.26
#